data_AF-A0A1S3G315-F1
#
_entry.id   AF-A0A1S3G315-F1
#
_cell.length_a   1.000
_cell.length_b   1.000
_cell.length_c   1.000
_cell.angle_alpha   90.00
_cell.angle_beta   90.00
_cell.angle_gamma   90.00
#
_symmetry.space_group_name_H-M   'P 1'
#
loop_
_entity.id
_entity.type
_entity.pdbx_description
1 polymer ?
#
loop_
_entity_poly.entity_id
_entity_poly.type
_entity_poly.pdbx_seq_one_letter_code
_entity_poly.pdbx_strand_id
1 'polypeptide(L)'
;MHEYDQNAYLLDLAWAFLVISSITCFCLFVGLISTIFFTSSNLPMLDFFLFICSIMSGTSIVLAVLFYLLQANKYMQEGMTYTLGISFYLAWTGVFLFLITGFFSYLNYINFWSILAIQAVWT
;
A
#
# COMPACT_ATOMS: atom_id res chain seq x y z
N MET A 1 35.20 -3.23 -1.26
CA MET A 1 34.39 -3.79 -2.37
C MET A 1 33.07 -4.37 -1.89
N HIS A 2 33.03 -5.22 -0.85
CA HIS A 2 31.80 -5.83 -0.35
C HIS A 2 30.66 -4.86 0.06
N GLU A 3 30.97 -3.69 0.65
CA GLU A 3 29.96 -2.70 1.04
C GLU A 3 29.29 -2.01 -0.17
N TYR A 4 29.99 -1.88 -1.29
CA TYR A 4 29.42 -1.28 -2.51
C TYR A 4 28.43 -2.23 -3.20
N ASP A 5 28.74 -3.53 -3.21
CA ASP A 5 27.86 -4.56 -3.81
C ASP A 5 26.60 -4.79 -2.97
N GLN A 6 26.73 -4.80 -1.63
CA GLN A 6 25.57 -4.93 -0.73
C GLN A 6 24.60 -3.74 -0.84
N ASN A 7 25.09 -2.60 -1.29
CA ASN A 7 24.34 -1.38 -1.46
C ASN A 7 23.53 -1.31 -2.75
N ALA A 8 24.16 -1.68 -3.87
CA ALA A 8 23.46 -1.86 -5.13
C ALA A 8 22.26 -2.79 -4.89
N TYR A 9 22.47 -3.85 -4.11
CA TYR A 9 21.41 -4.78 -3.74
C TYR A 9 20.25 -4.14 -2.94
N LEU A 10 20.53 -3.30 -1.94
CA LEU A 10 19.46 -2.65 -1.14
C LEU A 10 18.64 -1.66 -1.97
N LEU A 11 19.31 -0.89 -2.83
CA LEU A 11 18.63 0.06 -3.71
C LEU A 11 17.82 -0.68 -4.78
N ASP A 12 18.41 -1.67 -5.44
CA ASP A 12 17.73 -2.50 -6.45
C ASP A 12 16.50 -3.21 -5.85
N LEU A 13 16.61 -3.66 -4.60
CA LEU A 13 15.49 -4.24 -3.87
C LEU A 13 14.38 -3.21 -3.61
N ALA A 14 14.73 -1.98 -3.22
CA ALA A 14 13.75 -0.90 -3.05
C ALA A 14 13.02 -0.59 -4.37
N TRP A 15 13.75 -0.55 -5.49
CA TRP A 15 13.17 -0.41 -6.83
C TRP A 15 12.24 -1.56 -7.19
N ALA A 16 12.63 -2.80 -6.89
CA ALA A 16 11.79 -3.97 -7.13
C ALA A 16 10.45 -3.87 -6.36
N PHE A 17 10.48 -3.43 -5.09
CA PHE A 17 9.26 -3.23 -4.31
C PHE A 17 8.39 -2.08 -4.84
N LEU A 18 8.97 -1.00 -5.38
CA LEU A 18 8.20 0.05 -6.04
C LEU A 18 7.52 -0.45 -7.32
N VAL A 19 8.17 -1.32 -8.09
CA VAL A 19 7.58 -1.95 -9.27
C VAL A 19 6.44 -2.90 -8.88
N ILE A 20 6.62 -3.71 -7.82
CA ILE A 20 5.52 -4.54 -7.31
C ILE A 20 4.35 -3.66 -6.90
N SER A 21 4.61 -2.58 -6.15
CA SER A 21 3.56 -1.65 -5.74
C SER A 21 2.84 -0.99 -6.92
N SER A 22 3.53 -0.70 -8.03
CA SER A 22 2.90 -0.07 -9.19
C SER A 22 1.98 -1.04 -9.92
N ILE A 23 2.40 -2.31 -10.05
CA ILE A 23 1.58 -3.38 -10.63
C ILE A 23 0.33 -3.62 -9.76
N THR A 24 0.48 -3.76 -8.44
CA THR A 24 -0.66 -3.98 -7.55
C THR A 24 -1.60 -2.77 -7.50
N CYS A 25 -1.06 -1.56 -7.59
CA CYS A 25 -1.86 -0.33 -7.71
C CYS A 25 -2.66 -0.28 -9.02
N PHE A 26 -2.08 -0.72 -10.14
CA PHE A 26 -2.80 -0.83 -11.40
C PHE A 26 -3.95 -1.86 -11.30
N CYS A 27 -3.71 -3.01 -10.67
CA CYS A 27 -4.76 -4.00 -10.40
C CYS A 27 -5.88 -3.43 -9.52
N LEU A 28 -5.55 -2.66 -8.48
CA LEU A 28 -6.54 -1.95 -7.66
C LEU A 28 -7.38 -1.00 -8.48
N PHE A 29 -6.75 -0.21 -9.33
CA PHE A 29 -7.46 0.75 -10.18
C PHE A 29 -8.47 0.06 -11.10
N VAL A 30 -8.06 -1.03 -11.77
CA VAL A 30 -8.96 -1.83 -12.61
C VAL A 30 -10.09 -2.47 -11.80
N GLY A 31 -9.78 -2.99 -10.60
CA GLY A 31 -10.79 -3.56 -9.71
C GLY A 31 -11.81 -2.52 -9.22
N LEU A 32 -11.37 -1.31 -8.88
CA LEU A 32 -12.25 -0.20 -8.48
C LEU A 32 -13.13 0.28 -9.63
N ILE A 33 -12.62 0.31 -10.86
CA ILE A 33 -13.45 0.57 -12.04
C ILE A 33 -14.52 -0.51 -12.18
N SER A 34 -14.14 -1.77 -11.94
CA SER A 34 -15.05 -2.90 -12.06
C SER A 34 -16.21 -2.82 -11.05
N THR A 35 -15.98 -2.34 -9.82
CA THR A 35 -17.08 -2.15 -8.84
C THR A 35 -18.07 -1.07 -9.26
N ILE A 36 -17.64 -0.04 -10.01
CA ILE A 36 -18.52 1.01 -10.57
C ILE A 36 -19.41 0.46 -11.69
N PHE A 37 -18.86 -0.38 -12.57
CA PHE A 37 -19.64 -0.96 -13.68
C PHE A 37 -20.57 -2.10 -13.23
N PHE A 38 -20.16 -2.87 -12.22
CA PHE A 38 -20.88 -4.06 -11.75
C PHE A 38 -21.59 -3.83 -10.40
N THR A 39 -21.98 -2.60 -10.10
CA THR A 39 -22.57 -2.20 -8.79
C THR A 39 -23.78 -3.03 -8.37
N SER A 40 -24.54 -3.61 -9.30
CA SER A 40 -25.70 -4.46 -8.99
C SER A 40 -25.34 -5.85 -8.47
N SER A 41 -24.13 -6.33 -8.79
CA SER A 41 -23.61 -7.60 -8.28
C SER A 41 -22.60 -7.29 -7.19
N ASN A 42 -23.03 -7.36 -5.93
CA ASN A 42 -22.09 -7.49 -4.82
C ASN A 42 -21.23 -8.72 -5.12
N LEU A 43 -19.96 -8.50 -5.45
CA LEU A 43 -18.98 -9.54 -5.72
C LEU A 43 -18.03 -9.59 -4.53
N PRO A 44 -18.35 -10.31 -3.43
CA PRO A 44 -17.47 -10.43 -2.27
C PRO A 44 -16.04 -10.83 -2.66
N MET A 45 -15.88 -11.65 -3.71
CA MET A 45 -14.57 -12.04 -4.22
C MET A 45 -13.76 -10.87 -4.78
N LEU A 46 -14.42 -9.90 -5.43
CA LEU A 46 -13.77 -8.69 -5.95
C LEU A 46 -13.36 -7.76 -4.80
N ASP A 47 -14.22 -7.58 -3.79
CA ASP A 47 -13.89 -6.78 -2.60
C ASP A 47 -12.72 -7.39 -1.80
N PHE A 48 -12.70 -8.73 -1.68
CA PHE A 48 -11.58 -9.44 -1.07
C PHE A 48 -10.28 -9.31 -1.88
N PHE A 49 -10.36 -9.38 -3.21
CA PHE A 49 -9.21 -9.14 -4.09
C PHE A 49 -8.68 -7.71 -3.94
N LEU A 50 -9.56 -6.70 -3.92
CA LEU A 50 -9.20 -5.31 -3.67
C LEU A 50 -8.52 -5.13 -2.32
N PHE A 51 -9.03 -5.77 -1.27
CA PHE A 51 -8.40 -5.77 0.04
C PHE A 51 -6.95 -6.30 0.00
N ILE A 52 -6.72 -7.46 -0.63
CA ILE A 52 -5.38 -8.05 -0.76
C ILE A 52 -4.45 -7.13 -1.54
N CYS A 53 -4.87 -6.65 -2.71
CA CYS A 53 -4.05 -5.78 -3.54
C CYS A 53 -3.70 -4.46 -2.82
N SER A 54 -4.58 -3.97 -1.96
CA SER A 54 -4.36 -2.76 -1.18
C SER A 54 -3.30 -2.96 -0.10
N ILE A 55 -3.36 -4.08 0.61
CA ILE A 55 -2.32 -4.47 1.57
C ILE A 55 -0.99 -4.65 0.86
N MET A 56 -0.95 -5.38 -0.25
CA MET A 56 0.28 -5.62 -1.01
C MET A 56 0.93 -4.33 -1.52
N SER A 57 0.13 -3.38 -2.01
CA SER A 57 0.63 -2.08 -2.46
C SER A 57 1.22 -1.28 -1.30
N GLY A 58 0.50 -1.19 -0.18
CA GLY A 58 0.94 -0.46 1.01
C GLY A 58 2.23 -1.05 1.62
N THR A 59 2.29 -2.36 1.81
CA THR A 59 3.47 -3.03 2.38
C THR A 59 4.69 -2.91 1.46
N SER A 60 4.50 -3.00 0.15
CA SER A 60 5.59 -2.82 -0.83
C SER A 60 6.18 -1.41 -0.77
N ILE A 61 5.35 -0.37 -0.65
CA ILE A 61 5.86 1.02 -0.48
C ILE A 61 6.61 1.16 0.84
N VAL A 62 6.09 0.60 1.94
CA VAL A 62 6.77 0.63 3.25
C VAL A 62 8.14 -0.05 3.17
N LEU A 63 8.22 -1.23 2.56
CA LEU A 63 9.49 -1.94 2.38
C LEU A 63 10.46 -1.16 1.49
N ALA A 64 9.99 -0.56 0.39
CA ALA A 64 10.83 0.28 -0.46
C ALA A 64 11.41 1.48 0.31
N VAL A 65 10.58 2.19 1.08
CA VAL A 65 11.02 3.32 1.91
C VAL A 65 11.99 2.87 3.00
N LEU A 66 11.75 1.71 3.62
CA LEU A 66 12.65 1.15 4.65
C LEU A 66 14.03 0.82 4.08
N PHE A 67 14.11 0.15 2.92
CA PHE A 67 15.40 -0.14 2.29
C PHE A 67 16.12 1.13 1.87
N TYR A 68 15.39 2.12 1.37
CA TYR A 68 15.94 3.44 1.04
C TYR A 68 16.50 4.17 2.27
N LEU A 69 15.78 4.16 3.39
CA LEU A 69 16.24 4.75 4.65
C LEU A 69 17.42 3.99 5.26
N LEU A 70 17.42 2.66 5.18
CA LEU A 70 18.52 1.82 5.68
C LEU A 70 19.81 2.08 4.90
N GLN A 71 19.70 2.32 3.59
CA GLN A 71 20.81 2.80 2.79
C GLN A 71 21.26 4.20 3.22
N ALA A 72 20.35 5.14 3.44
CA ALA A 72 20.71 6.48 3.90
C ALA A 72 21.44 6.46 5.26
N ASN A 73 20.96 5.65 6.21
CA ASN A 73 21.57 5.53 7.54
C ASN A 73 22.99 4.95 7.51
N LYS A 74 23.26 3.97 6.64
CA LYS A 74 24.59 3.36 6.53
C LYS A 74 25.67 4.31 5.97
N TYR A 75 25.29 5.37 5.26
CA TYR A 75 26.22 6.22 4.51
C TYR A 75 26.26 7.68 4.95
N MET A 76 25.41 8.08 5.89
CA MET A 76 25.58 9.37 6.53
C MET A 76 26.85 9.34 7.38
N GLN A 77 27.83 10.14 6.98
CA GLN A 77 29.02 10.42 7.78
C GLN A 77 28.59 11.00 9.14
N GLU A 78 29.28 10.60 10.22
CA GLU A 78 29.04 11.12 11.57
C GLU A 78 29.06 12.66 11.53
N GLY A 79 27.91 13.29 11.80
CA GLY A 79 27.73 14.75 11.77
C GLY A 79 26.88 15.31 10.61
N MET A 80 26.48 14.50 9.64
CA MET A 80 25.51 14.91 8.61
C MET A 80 24.07 14.62 9.04
N THR A 81 23.17 15.59 8.86
CA THR A 81 21.73 15.43 9.15
C THR A 81 20.94 15.13 7.89
N TYR A 82 20.21 14.01 7.88
CA TYR A 82 19.32 13.66 6.77
C TYR A 82 18.04 14.49 6.86
N THR A 83 17.78 15.31 5.84
CA THR A 83 16.49 15.97 5.70
C THR A 83 15.57 15.11 4.84
N LEU A 84 14.44 14.68 5.40
CA LEU A 84 13.45 13.91 4.65
C LEU A 84 12.81 14.77 3.57
N GLY A 85 12.91 14.29 2.33
CA GLY A 85 12.29 14.95 1.18
C GLY A 85 10.76 14.79 1.15
N ILE A 86 10.10 15.61 0.34
CA ILE A 86 8.64 15.57 0.10
C ILE A 86 8.18 14.17 -0.34
N SER A 87 9.01 13.46 -1.12
CA SER A 87 8.74 12.09 -1.58
C SER A 87 8.46 11.11 -0.44
N PHE A 88 9.08 11.30 0.72
CA PHE A 88 8.82 10.47 1.90
C PHE A 88 7.41 10.68 2.45
N TYR A 89 7.00 11.94 2.62
CA TYR A 89 5.65 12.28 3.10
C TYR A 89 4.56 11.83 2.10
N LEU A 90 4.83 11.95 0.81
CA LEU A 90 3.97 11.40 -0.24
C LEU A 90 3.84 9.88 -0.15
N ALA A 91 4.94 9.16 0.08
CA ALA A 91 4.91 7.71 0.24
C ALA A 91 4.06 7.29 1.44
N TRP A 92 4.22 7.93 2.60
CA TRP A 92 3.38 7.68 3.77
C TRP A 92 1.91 8.01 3.55
N THR A 93 1.63 9.13 2.88
CA THR A 93 0.26 9.49 2.50
C THR A 93 -0.35 8.41 1.59
N GLY A 94 0.42 7.90 0.62
CA GLY A 94 0.02 6.79 -0.24
C GLY A 94 -0.29 5.52 0.55
N VAL A 95 0.60 5.11 1.47
CA VAL A 95 0.38 3.95 2.36
C VAL A 95 -0.92 4.09 3.14
N PHE A 96 -1.17 5.27 3.71
CA PHE A 96 -2.40 5.54 4.45
C PHE A 96 -3.65 5.41 3.57
N LEU A 97 -3.61 5.94 2.34
CA LEU A 97 -4.71 5.80 1.38
C LEU A 97 -4.96 4.34 0.98
N PHE A 98 -3.90 3.54 0.77
CA PHE A 98 -4.04 2.11 0.51
C PHE A 98 -4.62 1.37 1.72
N LEU A 99 -4.21 1.68 2.94
CA LEU A 99 -4.79 1.05 4.13
C LEU A 99 -6.28 1.36 4.28
N ILE A 100 -6.69 2.61 4.06
CA ILE A 100 -8.11 3.00 4.09
C ILE A 100 -8.91 2.27 3.01
N THR A 101 -8.38 2.23 1.79
CA THR A 101 -9.04 1.55 0.66
C THR A 101 -9.23 0.06 0.97
N GLY A 102 -8.20 -0.58 1.52
CA GLY A 102 -8.26 -1.97 1.95
C GLY A 102 -9.27 -2.18 3.07
N PHE A 103 -9.28 -1.31 4.08
CA PHE A 103 -10.23 -1.37 5.19
C PHE A 103 -11.68 -1.31 4.71
N PHE A 104 -12.03 -0.36 3.85
CA PHE A 104 -13.39 -0.29 3.29
C PHE A 104 -13.73 -1.49 2.41
N SER A 105 -12.78 -1.98 1.62
CA SER A 105 -12.98 -3.19 0.82
C SER A 105 -13.25 -4.41 1.71
N TYR A 106 -12.56 -4.53 2.84
CA TYR A 106 -12.81 -5.59 3.82
C TYR A 106 -14.18 -5.46 4.51
N LEU A 107 -14.58 -4.25 4.90
CA LEU A 107 -15.92 -4.01 5.44
C LEU A 107 -17.02 -4.39 4.45
N ASN A 108 -16.84 -4.07 3.18
CA ASN A 108 -17.75 -4.49 2.11
C ASN A 108 -17.77 -6.01 1.97
N TYR A 109 -16.61 -6.66 1.99
CA TYR A 109 -16.49 -8.12 1.89
C TYR A 109 -17.30 -8.86 2.96
N ILE A 110 -17.25 -8.41 4.21
CA ILE A 110 -18.03 -9.02 5.32
C ILE A 110 -19.47 -8.51 5.39
N ASN A 111 -19.90 -7.70 4.40
CA ASN A 111 -21.21 -7.06 4.33
C ASN A 111 -21.57 -6.26 5.60
N PHE A 112 -20.58 -5.59 6.20
CA PHE A 112 -20.68 -4.89 7.49
C PHE A 112 -21.83 -3.89 7.54
N TRP A 113 -22.09 -3.19 6.43
CA TRP A 113 -23.15 -2.18 6.33
C TRP A 113 -24.55 -2.76 6.57
N SER A 114 -24.79 -4.00 6.17
CA SER A 114 -26.07 -4.68 6.42
C SER A 114 -26.28 -4.97 7.92
N ILE A 115 -25.21 -5.26 8.65
CA ILE A 115 -25.24 -5.52 10.10
C ILE A 115 -25.57 -4.23 10.85
N LEU A 116 -24.96 -3.11 10.45
CA LEU A 116 -25.21 -1.78 11.01
C LEU A 116 -26.65 -1.31 10.76
N ALA A 117 -27.17 -1.55 9.56
CA ALA A 117 -28.54 -1.20 9.20
C ALA A 117 -29.59 -1.94 10.03
N ILE A 118 -29.35 -3.22 10.35
CA ILE A 118 -30.26 -4.00 11.21
C ILE A 118 -30.28 -3.44 12.63
N GLN A 119 -29.14 -3.03 13.19
CA GLN A 119 -29.09 -2.45 14.54
C GLN A 119 -29.76 -1.06 14.62
N ALA A 120 -29.77 -0.28 13.54
CA ALA A 120 -30.38 1.05 13.50
C ALA A 120 -31.91 1.06 13.46
N VAL A 121 -32.56 -0.08 13.20
CA VAL A 121 -34.03 -0.21 13.09
C VAL A 121 -34.69 -0.63 14.43
N TRP A 122 -33.91 -1.07 15.43
CA TRP A 122 -34.42 -1.58 16.72
C TRP A 122 -34.19 -0.65 17.92
N THR A 123 -34.16 0.67 17.71
CA THR A 123 -34.24 1.69 18.78
C THR A 123 -35.37 2.65 18.52
#